data_AF-A0A5N0E4J5-F1
#
_entry.id   AF-A0A5N0E4J5-F1
#
_cell.length_a   1.000
_cell.length_b   1.000
_cell.length_c   1.000
_cell.angle_alpha   90.00
_cell.angle_beta   90.00
_cell.angle_gamma   90.00
#
_symmetry.space_group_name_H-M   'P 1'
#
loop_
_entity.id
_entity.type
_entity.pdbx_description
1 polymer ?
#
loop_
_entity_poly.entity_id
_entity_poly.type
_entity_poly.pdbx_seq_one_letter_code
_entity_poly.pdbx_strand_id
1 'polypeptide(L)'
;MVTRTIHSVVLFEADLVTAEKREAWSVVARGRAQHLRTAADIHYADGLAIRPWVETPKYEYVRIAVQSITGRLFRLSDNVSA
;
A
#
# COMPACT_ATOMS: atom_id res chain seq x y z
N MET A 1 17.94 0.15 -8.67
CA MET A 1 16.72 -0.61 -8.30
C MET A 1 15.86 -0.71 -9.55
N VAL A 2 15.29 -1.88 -9.84
CA VAL A 2 14.44 -2.09 -11.02
C VAL A 2 13.03 -2.41 -10.53
N THR A 3 12.04 -1.59 -10.90
CA THR A 3 10.64 -1.90 -10.64
C THR A 3 10.12 -2.85 -11.71
N ARG A 4 9.83 -4.10 -11.31
CA ARG A 4 9.32 -5.14 -12.22
C ARG A 4 7.90 -5.55 -11.81
N THR A 5 6.92 -5.15 -12.61
CA THR A 5 5.56 -5.68 -12.52
C THR A 5 5.49 -6.97 -13.32
N ILE A 6 5.55 -8.12 -12.66
CA ILE A 6 5.48 -9.45 -13.32
C ILE A 6 4.04 -9.78 -13.72
N HIS A 7 3.06 -9.38 -12.89
CA HIS A 7 1.64 -9.48 -13.17
C HIS A 7 0.95 -8.16 -12.83
N SER A 8 0.02 -7.74 -13.70
CA SER A 8 -0.69 -6.47 -13.50
C SER A 8 -1.70 -6.54 -12.37
N VAL A 9 -2.28 -7.71 -12.07
CA VAL A 9 -3.20 -7.85 -10.93
C VAL A 9 -2.40 -8.01 -9.64
N VAL A 10 -2.66 -7.13 -8.67
CA VAL A 10 -1.96 -7.09 -7.38
C VAL A 10 -2.94 -7.02 -6.21
N LEU A 11 -2.44 -7.41 -5.03
CA LEU A 11 -3.05 -7.12 -3.74
C LEU A 11 -2.14 -6.13 -3.00
N PHE A 12 -2.74 -5.07 -2.44
CA PHE A 12 -2.11 -4.16 -1.49
C PHE A 12 -2.76 -4.37 -0.14
N GLU A 13 -1.96 -4.40 0.92
CA GLU A 13 -2.43 -4.67 2.27
C GLU A 13 -1.82 -3.64 3.23
N ALA A 14 -2.63 -3.22 4.19
CA ALA A 14 -2.20 -2.44 5.33
C ALA A 14 -2.97 -2.90 6.58
N ASP A 15 -2.25 -3.06 7.67
CA ASP A 15 -2.79 -3.41 8.98
C ASP A 15 -2.23 -2.53 10.09
N LEU A 16 -2.93 -2.54 11.22
CA LEU A 16 -2.45 -1.95 12.46
C LEU A 16 -3.06 -2.66 13.66
N VAL A 17 -2.23 -2.88 14.68
CA VAL A 17 -2.66 -3.31 16.01
C VAL A 17 -2.54 -2.12 16.97
N THR A 18 -3.59 -1.84 17.73
CA THR A 18 -3.61 -0.85 18.81
C THR A 18 -3.79 -1.56 20.14
N ALA A 19 -2.68 -1.77 20.86
CA ALA A 19 -2.65 -2.54 22.10
C ALA A 19 -3.53 -1.92 23.19
N GLU A 20 -3.52 -0.59 23.33
CA GLU A 20 -4.27 0.15 24.35
C GLU A 20 -5.79 -0.02 24.17
N LYS A 21 -6.24 -0.20 22.93
CA LYS A 21 -7.65 -0.39 22.58
C LYS A 21 -8.04 -1.87 22.46
N ARG A 22 -7.07 -2.78 22.50
CA ARG A 22 -7.25 -4.21 22.18
C ARG A 22 -8.00 -4.40 20.86
N GLU A 23 -7.59 -3.63 19.86
CA GLU A 23 -8.19 -3.65 18.54
C GLU A 23 -7.11 -3.83 17.48
N ALA A 24 -7.43 -4.58 16.44
CA ALA A 24 -6.61 -4.67 15.24
C ALA A 24 -7.50 -4.48 14.02
N TRP A 25 -6.96 -3.89 12.97
CA TRP A 25 -7.64 -3.84 11.68
C TRP A 25 -6.67 -4.22 10.57
N SER A 26 -7.23 -4.74 9.48
CA SER A 26 -6.52 -4.99 8.23
C SER A 26 -7.41 -4.59 7.06
N VAL A 27 -6.80 -3.99 6.03
CA VAL A 27 -7.44 -3.60 4.78
C VAL A 27 -6.67 -4.23 3.63
N VAL A 28 -7.38 -4.98 2.78
CA VAL A 28 -6.84 -5.57 1.56
C VAL A 28 -7.51 -4.92 0.36
N ALA A 29 -6.73 -4.37 -0.55
CA ALA A 29 -7.16 -3.81 -1.82
C ALA A 29 -6.66 -4.67 -2.99
N ARG A 30 -7.58 -5.12 -3.84
CA ARG A 30 -7.27 -5.80 -5.10
C ARG A 30 -7.36 -4.79 -6.24
N GLY A 31 -6.37 -4.79 -7.12
CA GLY A 31 -6.36 -3.86 -8.24
C GLY A 31 -5.38 -4.23 -9.33
N ARG A 32 -5.19 -3.28 -10.26
CA ARG A 32 -4.18 -3.37 -11.31
C ARG A 32 -3.03 -2.40 -11.08
N ALA A 33 -1.82 -2.91 -10.95
CA ALA A 33 -0.58 -2.14 -10.89
C ALA A 33 -0.16 -1.65 -12.28
N GLN A 34 0.21 -0.38 -12.36
CA GLN A 34 0.70 0.27 -13.57
C GLN A 34 1.89 1.16 -13.22
N HIS A 35 3.01 0.97 -13.90
CA HIS A 35 4.14 1.90 -13.82
C HIS A 35 3.76 3.19 -14.54
N LEU A 36 3.82 4.32 -13.85
CA LEU A 36 3.67 5.65 -14.46
C LEU A 36 4.91 5.96 -15.30
N ARG A 37 4.71 6.21 -16.59
CA ARG A 37 5.81 6.44 -17.55
C ARG A 37 5.76 7.81 -18.21
N THR A 38 4.64 8.52 -18.10
CA THR A 38 4.49 9.83 -18.74
C THR A 38 4.97 10.93 -17.81
N ALA A 39 5.55 11.99 -18.38
CA ALA A 39 6.00 13.14 -17.60
C ALA A 39 4.85 13.79 -16.82
N ALA A 40 3.63 13.82 -17.39
CA ALA A 40 2.45 14.36 -16.73
C ALA A 40 2.05 13.52 -15.50
N ASP A 41 2.02 12.19 -15.63
CA ASP A 41 1.71 11.29 -14.51
C ASP A 41 2.75 11.37 -13.39
N ILE A 42 4.04 11.45 -13.75
CA ILE A 42 5.15 11.58 -12.80
C ILE A 42 5.08 12.93 -12.09
N HIS A 43 4.86 14.02 -12.82
CA HIS A 43 4.76 15.36 -12.22
C HIS A 43 3.57 15.47 -11.27
N TYR A 44 2.43 14.86 -11.62
CA TYR A 44 1.31 14.74 -10.70
C TYR A 44 1.69 13.97 -9.43
N ALA A 45 2.39 12.84 -9.57
CA ALA A 45 2.82 12.03 -8.44
C ALA A 45 3.88 12.72 -7.55
N ASP A 46 4.78 13.52 -8.14
CA ASP A 46 5.76 14.34 -7.40
C ASP A 46 5.09 15.41 -6.53
N GLY A 47 3.91 15.88 -6.92
CA GLY A 47 3.07 16.77 -6.12
C GLY A 47 2.43 16.10 -4.90
N LEU A 48 2.48 14.77 -4.79
CA LEU A 48 1.97 14.02 -3.64
C LEU A 48 3.04 13.95 -2.54
N ALA A 49 2.60 13.95 -1.28
CA ALA A 49 3.49 13.81 -0.12
C ALA A 49 3.99 12.36 0.10
N ILE A 50 4.39 11.68 -0.98
CA ILE A 50 4.91 10.30 -0.94
C ILE A 50 6.41 10.38 -0.60
N ARG A 51 6.83 9.64 0.43
CA ARG A 51 8.21 9.61 0.90
C ARG A 51 8.70 8.16 1.00
N PRO A 52 9.64 7.73 0.14
CA PRO A 52 10.28 6.43 0.31
C PRO A 52 11.19 6.45 1.54
N TRP A 53 11.38 5.29 2.18
CA TRP A 53 12.27 5.19 3.35
C TRP A 53 13.75 5.46 3.06
N VAL A 54 14.17 5.31 1.82
CA VAL A 54 15.56 5.59 1.41
C VAL A 54 15.53 6.78 0.46
N GLU A 55 16.20 7.87 0.88
CA GLU A 55 16.35 9.14 0.15
C GLU A 55 17.30 9.03 -1.05
N THR A 56 17.10 7.99 -1.85
CA THR A 56 17.72 7.88 -3.17
C THR A 56 16.82 8.55 -4.20
N PRO A 57 17.36 9.18 -5.25
CA PRO A 57 16.55 9.65 -6.35
C PRO A 57 15.83 8.46 -6.98
N LYS A 58 14.54 8.30 -6.68
CA LYS A 58 13.66 7.30 -7.25
C LYS A 58 12.48 8.04 -7.85
N TYR A 59 12.40 7.98 -9.18
CA TYR A 59 11.35 8.64 -9.97
C TYR A 59 10.31 7.65 -10.50
N GLU A 60 10.35 6.40 -10.00
CA GLU A 60 9.43 5.36 -10.44
C GLU A 60 8.22 5.32 -9.51
N TYR A 61 7.04 5.59 -10.08
CA TYR A 61 5.77 5.49 -9.38
C TYR A 61 4.96 4.31 -9.90
N VAL A 62 4.35 3.56 -8.99
CA VAL A 62 3.39 2.52 -9.33
C VAL A 62 2.01 2.94 -8.86
N ARG A 63 1.09 3.12 -9.80
CA ARG A 63 -0.33 3.33 -9.51
C ARG A 63 -1.01 1.97 -9.38
N ILE A 64 -1.76 1.77 -8.30
CA ILE A 64 -2.68 0.65 -8.16
C ILE A 64 -4.10 1.16 -8.41
N ALA A 65 -4.66 0.84 -9.58
CA ALA A 65 -6.07 1.08 -9.88
C ALA A 65 -6.92 0.04 -9.14
N VAL A 66 -7.39 0.43 -7.95
CA VAL A 66 -8.13 -0.46 -7.04
C VAL A 66 -9.51 -0.79 -7.62
N GLN A 67 -9.86 -2.08 -7.60
CA GLN A 67 -11.12 -2.62 -8.11
C GLN A 67 -12.04 -3.14 -7.00
N SER A 68 -11.46 -3.61 -5.89
CA SER A 68 -12.22 -4.00 -4.70
C SER A 68 -11.39 -3.78 -3.44
N ILE A 69 -12.05 -3.38 -2.36
CA ILE A 69 -11.43 -3.18 -1.05
C ILE A 69 -12.24 -3.97 -0.02
N THR A 70 -11.56 -4.69 0.85
CA THR A 70 -12.16 -5.35 2.01
C THR A 70 -11.43 -4.93 3.26
N GLY A 71 -12.16 -4.59 4.32
CA GLY A 71 -11.62 -4.27 5.63
C GLY A 71 -12.17 -5.22 6.69
N ARG A 72 -11.36 -5.52 7.70
CA ARG A 72 -11.76 -6.28 8.89
C ARG A 72 -11.29 -5.56 10.13
N LEU A 73 -12.18 -5.48 11.12
CA LEU A 73 -11.87 -5.00 12.47
C LEU A 73 -11.99 -6.20 13.43
N PHE A 74 -10.99 -6.35 14.29
CA PHE A 74 -10.88 -7.42 15.25
C PHE A 74 -10.82 -6.83 16.67
N ARG A 75 -11.56 -7.46 17.60
CA ARG A 75 -11.40 -7.25 19.03
C ARG A 75 -10.48 -8.33 19.55
N LEU A 76 -9.35 -7.93 20.11
CA LEU A 76 -8.32 -8.84 20.60
C LEU A 76 -8.71 -9.33 22.00
N SER A 77 -8.69 -10.64 22.18
CA SER A 77 -8.81 -11.29 23.49
C SER A 77 -7.46 -11.39 24.17
N ASP A 78 -7.44 -11.44 25.51
CA ASP A 78 -6.23 -11.42 26.34
C ASP A 78 -5.30 -12.66 26.16
N ASN A 79 -5.66 -13.60 25.29
CA ASN A 79 -4.90 -14.82 24.98
C ASN A 79 -4.02 -14.70 23.72
N VAL A 80 -3.37 -13.57 23.48
CA VAL A 80 -2.16 -13.60 22.63
C VAL A 80 -1.01 -14.10 23.51
N SER A 81 -1.08 -15.37 23.88
CA SER A 81 0.07 -16.11 24.37
C SER A 81 1.00 -16.29 23.17
N ALA A 82 2.05 -15.48 23.13
CA ALA A 82 3.27 -15.81 22.39
C ALA A 82 4.02 -16.92 23.14
#